data_AF-A0A6N7HKC5-F1
#
_entry.id   AF-A0A6N7HKC5-F1
#
_cell.length_a   1.000
_cell.length_b   1.000
_cell.length_c   1.000
_cell.angle_alpha   90.00
_cell.angle_beta   90.00
_cell.angle_gamma   90.00
#
_symmetry.space_group_name_H-M   'P 1'
#
loop_
_entity.id
_entity.type
_entity.pdbx_description
1 polymer ?
#
loop_
_entity_poly.entity_id
_entity_poly.type
_entity_poly.pdbx_seq_one_letter_code
_entity_poly.pdbx_strand_id
1 'polypeptide(L)'
;MWLAIRLVATGVQVEADAVADDASAGAGAADELLALGRRHRTELETAGAVALPRTRRAQGLADAERTRLGTPDPAAWVTLAEVAGVDRYLAGYARFREAEALLQVKGSRTRAAEAIAEAAETAAALGAAPLAERTSALAGRARITPRPAPAAHGLTARETEILALVGRGLTNAEIAGELFISTKTASVHVSNILRKLGLRSRIQAAALAHRAEQS
;
A
#
# COMPACT_ATOMS: atom_id res chain seq x y z
N MET A 1 -3.27 -24.10 -11.33
CA MET A 1 -2.03 -23.61 -10.67
C MET A 1 -2.18 -22.21 -10.06
N TRP A 2 -2.60 -21.16 -10.79
CA TRP A 2 -2.84 -19.81 -10.20
C TRP A 2 -3.94 -19.76 -9.11
N LEU A 3 -4.98 -20.60 -9.22
CA LEU A 3 -6.03 -20.72 -8.21
C LEU A 3 -5.49 -21.14 -6.84
N ALA A 4 -4.45 -21.99 -6.79
CA ALA A 4 -3.87 -22.45 -5.53
C ALA A 4 -3.23 -21.30 -4.74
N ILE A 5 -2.53 -20.38 -5.42
CA ILE A 5 -1.88 -19.23 -4.76
C ILE A 5 -2.91 -18.20 -4.27
N ARG A 6 -4.04 -18.04 -4.99
CA ARG A 6 -5.14 -17.19 -4.53
C ARG A 6 -5.89 -17.80 -3.35
N LEU A 7 -6.07 -19.13 -3.33
CA LEU A 7 -6.65 -19.85 -2.20
C LEU A 7 -5.75 -19.76 -0.97
N VAL A 8 -4.41 -19.83 -1.13
CA VAL A 8 -3.47 -19.58 -0.05
C VAL A 8 -3.63 -18.16 0.51
N ALA A 9 -3.62 -17.13 -0.34
CA ALA A 9 -3.78 -15.74 0.13
C ALA A 9 -5.11 -15.51 0.86
N THR A 10 -6.20 -16.11 0.35
CA THR A 10 -7.53 -16.02 0.98
C THR A 10 -7.55 -16.80 2.29
N GLY A 11 -6.95 -17.99 2.34
CA GLY A 11 -6.86 -18.80 3.56
C GLY A 11 -6.07 -18.12 4.66
N VAL A 12 -4.90 -17.53 4.35
CA VAL A 12 -4.11 -16.77 5.33
C VAL A 12 -4.86 -15.55 5.82
N GLN A 13 -5.63 -14.87 4.96
CA GLN A 13 -6.48 -13.75 5.37
C GLN A 13 -7.58 -14.20 6.34
N VAL A 14 -8.26 -15.32 6.06
CA VAL A 14 -9.32 -15.87 6.93
C VAL A 14 -8.76 -16.27 8.29
N GLU A 15 -7.60 -16.94 8.33
CA GLU A 15 -6.92 -17.28 9.59
C GLU A 15 -6.53 -16.02 10.38
N ALA A 16 -6.00 -15.01 9.71
CA ALA A 16 -5.63 -13.76 10.36
C ALA A 16 -6.83 -12.96 10.88
N ASP A 17 -7.99 -13.04 10.22
CA ASP A 17 -9.24 -12.47 10.72
C ASP A 17 -9.77 -13.28 11.91
N ALA A 18 -9.71 -14.61 11.87
CA ALA A 18 -10.13 -15.47 12.99
C ALA A 18 -9.28 -15.26 14.27
N VAL A 19 -7.96 -15.13 14.14
CA VAL A 19 -7.06 -14.85 15.27
C VAL A 19 -7.28 -13.46 15.86
N ALA A 20 -7.66 -12.48 15.03
CA ALA A 20 -7.98 -11.14 15.50
C ALA A 20 -9.27 -11.12 16.34
N ASP A 21 -10.23 -11.99 16.02
CA ASP A 21 -11.49 -12.14 16.75
C ASP A 21 -11.37 -13.07 17.98
N ASP A 22 -10.49 -14.09 17.91
CA ASP A 22 -10.23 -15.05 18.99
C ASP A 22 -8.76 -15.51 19.00
N ALA A 23 -8.00 -15.03 19.97
CA ALA A 23 -6.58 -15.36 20.14
C ALA A 23 -6.31 -16.83 20.50
N SER A 24 -7.34 -17.63 20.80
CA SER A 24 -7.23 -19.07 21.05
C SER A 24 -7.24 -19.91 19.75
N ALA A 25 -7.63 -19.32 18.62
CA ALA A 25 -7.43 -19.90 17.30
C ALA A 25 -5.91 -19.92 17.01
N GLY A 26 -5.32 -21.11 16.90
CA GLY A 26 -3.87 -21.23 16.68
C GLY A 26 -3.45 -20.87 15.25
N ALA A 27 -2.28 -20.23 15.09
CA ALA A 27 -1.74 -19.81 13.77
C ALA A 27 -1.20 -20.97 12.89
N GLY A 28 -1.34 -22.23 13.30
CA GLY A 28 -0.69 -23.39 12.66
C GLY A 28 -1.11 -23.62 11.20
N ALA A 29 -2.39 -23.43 10.89
CA ALA A 29 -2.92 -23.60 9.53
C ALA A 29 -2.36 -22.57 8.54
N ALA A 30 -2.08 -21.34 8.99
CA ALA A 30 -1.54 -20.30 8.13
C ALA A 30 -0.09 -20.57 7.71
N ASP A 31 0.74 -21.12 8.60
CA ASP A 31 2.14 -21.48 8.28
C ASP A 31 2.20 -22.60 7.21
N GLU A 32 1.29 -23.57 7.30
CA GLU A 32 1.16 -24.64 6.31
C GLU A 32 0.69 -24.11 4.95
N LEU A 33 -0.31 -23.22 4.94
CA LEU A 33 -0.81 -22.57 3.72
C LEU A 33 0.28 -21.74 3.03
N LEU A 34 1.08 -21.00 3.81
CA LEU A 34 2.20 -20.22 3.27
C LEU A 34 3.31 -21.09 2.72
N ALA A 35 3.66 -22.17 3.42
CA ALA A 35 4.64 -23.14 2.93
C ALA A 35 4.19 -23.75 1.59
N LEU A 36 2.89 -24.07 1.47
CA LEU A 36 2.30 -24.55 0.21
C LEU A 36 2.36 -23.49 -0.89
N GLY A 37 2.02 -22.23 -0.58
CA GLY A 37 2.10 -21.12 -1.53
C GLY A 37 3.52 -20.87 -2.04
N ARG A 38 4.52 -20.95 -1.16
CA ARG A 38 5.95 -20.81 -1.53
C ARG A 38 6.42 -21.94 -2.45
N ARG A 39 6.08 -23.20 -2.16
CA ARG A 39 6.42 -24.34 -3.03
C ARG A 39 5.87 -24.17 -4.43
N HIS A 40 4.58 -23.83 -4.55
CA HIS A 40 3.97 -23.59 -5.85
C HIS A 40 4.55 -22.40 -6.62
N ARG A 41 5.04 -21.35 -5.91
CA ARG A 41 5.79 -20.26 -6.55
C ARG A 41 7.08 -20.77 -7.17
N THR A 42 7.88 -21.50 -6.40
CA THR A 42 9.16 -22.03 -6.86
C THR A 42 8.95 -22.97 -8.05
N GLU A 43 7.96 -23.85 -8.02
CA GLU A 43 7.60 -24.72 -9.15
C GLU A 43 7.27 -23.92 -10.42
N LEU A 44 6.49 -22.83 -10.29
CA LEU A 44 6.16 -21.94 -11.42
C LEU A 44 7.40 -21.24 -11.99
N GLU A 45 8.28 -20.75 -11.12
CA GLU A 45 9.52 -20.06 -11.52
C GLU A 45 10.49 -21.04 -12.21
N THR A 46 10.67 -22.24 -11.66
CA THR A 46 11.50 -23.30 -12.24
C THR A 46 10.94 -23.80 -13.57
N ALA A 47 9.62 -23.81 -13.75
CA ALA A 47 8.97 -24.14 -15.02
C ALA A 47 9.10 -23.05 -16.11
N GLY A 48 9.86 -21.97 -15.85
CA GLY A 48 10.05 -20.88 -16.81
C GLY A 48 8.82 -19.99 -17.00
N ALA A 49 7.78 -20.16 -16.17
CA ALA A 49 6.63 -19.27 -16.20
C ALA A 49 7.01 -17.94 -15.53
N VAL A 50 7.04 -16.86 -16.30
CA VAL A 50 7.19 -15.51 -15.76
C VAL A 50 6.14 -15.30 -14.67
N ALA A 51 6.57 -14.98 -13.45
CA ALA A 51 5.67 -14.71 -12.33
C ALA A 51 4.69 -13.60 -12.72
N LEU A 52 3.47 -14.01 -13.12
CA LEU A 52 2.44 -13.12 -13.61
C LEU A 52 2.19 -12.03 -12.56
N PRO A 53 1.85 -10.78 -12.96
CA PRO A 53 1.55 -9.71 -12.01
C PRO A 53 0.49 -10.07 -10.96
N ARG A 54 -0.41 -11.01 -11.27
CA ARG A 54 -1.41 -11.54 -10.33
C ARG A 54 -0.82 -12.51 -9.31
N THR A 55 0.18 -13.30 -9.71
CA THR A 55 0.90 -14.24 -8.83
C THR A 55 1.71 -13.48 -7.78
N ARG A 56 2.45 -12.45 -8.21
CA ARG A 56 3.22 -11.57 -7.30
C ARG A 56 2.31 -10.87 -6.28
N ARG A 57 1.16 -10.36 -6.72
CA ARG A 57 0.16 -9.75 -5.82
C ARG A 57 -0.38 -10.73 -4.78
N ALA A 58 -0.76 -11.93 -5.20
CA ALA A 58 -1.29 -12.93 -4.29
C ALA A 58 -0.25 -13.39 -3.26
N GLN A 59 1.01 -13.51 -3.66
CA GLN A 59 2.11 -13.83 -2.74
C GLN A 59 2.41 -12.68 -1.78
N GLY A 60 2.53 -11.45 -2.29
CA GLY A 60 2.73 -10.29 -1.44
C GLY A 60 1.60 -10.10 -0.43
N LEU A 61 0.36 -10.42 -0.81
CA LEU A 61 -0.78 -10.42 0.11
C LEU A 61 -0.61 -11.49 1.18
N ALA A 62 -0.31 -12.74 0.81
CA ALA A 62 -0.10 -13.82 1.76
C ALA A 62 1.05 -13.53 2.75
N ASP A 63 2.18 -13.03 2.24
CA ASP A 63 3.35 -12.67 3.04
C ASP A 63 3.02 -11.52 4.02
N ALA A 64 2.29 -10.49 3.56
CA ALA A 64 1.86 -9.40 4.43
C ALA A 64 0.83 -9.85 5.48
N GLU A 65 -0.16 -10.66 5.11
CA GLU A 65 -1.15 -11.22 6.04
C GLU A 65 -0.49 -12.06 7.14
N ARG A 66 0.59 -12.80 6.81
CA ARG A 66 1.34 -13.58 7.81
C ARG A 66 1.89 -12.73 8.95
N THR A 67 2.23 -11.47 8.69
CA THR A 67 2.77 -10.57 9.72
C THR A 67 1.77 -10.31 10.84
N ARG A 68 0.45 -10.41 10.56
CA ARG A 68 -0.60 -10.27 11.59
C ARG A 68 -0.64 -11.42 12.58
N LEU A 69 -0.23 -12.61 12.14
CA LEU A 69 -0.22 -13.81 12.95
C LEU A 69 1.05 -13.91 13.82
N GLY A 70 1.99 -12.98 13.66
CA GLY A 70 3.22 -12.92 14.43
C GLY A 70 3.49 -11.48 14.82
N THR A 71 4.66 -10.97 14.43
CA THR A 71 5.04 -9.58 14.66
C THR A 71 4.47 -8.70 13.54
N PRO A 72 3.60 -7.71 13.86
CA PRO A 72 3.09 -6.79 12.85
C PRO A 72 4.23 -6.04 12.17
N ASP A 73 4.21 -6.00 10.84
CA ASP A 73 5.23 -5.32 10.04
C ASP A 73 4.56 -4.33 9.04
N PRO A 74 4.60 -3.02 9.34
CA PRO A 74 4.11 -2.00 8.42
C PRO A 74 4.78 -2.02 7.04
N ALA A 75 6.05 -2.38 6.94
CA ALA A 75 6.80 -2.32 5.69
C ALA A 75 6.34 -3.37 4.67
N ALA A 76 5.88 -4.53 5.15
CA ALA A 76 5.25 -5.56 4.31
C ALA A 76 4.00 -5.01 3.59
N TRP A 77 3.19 -4.21 4.28
CA TRP A 77 1.99 -3.59 3.71
C TRP A 77 2.31 -2.46 2.72
N VAL A 78 3.34 -1.65 2.98
CA VAL A 78 3.83 -0.65 2.02
C VAL A 78 4.26 -1.35 0.73
N THR A 79 5.05 -2.41 0.84
CA THR A 79 5.53 -3.20 -0.30
C THR A 79 4.36 -3.79 -1.09
N LEU A 80 3.34 -4.33 -0.41
CA LEU A 80 2.14 -4.84 -1.07
C LEU A 80 1.38 -3.74 -1.84
N ALA A 81 1.24 -2.54 -1.26
CA ALA A 81 0.59 -1.42 -1.92
C ALA A 81 1.30 -1.04 -3.23
N GLU A 82 2.64 -1.16 -3.28
CA GLU A 82 3.42 -0.95 -4.50
C GLU A 82 3.23 -2.06 -5.53
N VAL A 83 3.24 -3.33 -5.09
CA VAL A 83 3.05 -4.51 -5.94
C VAL A 83 1.62 -4.59 -6.51
N ALA A 84 0.64 -4.00 -5.82
CA ALA A 84 -0.75 -3.96 -6.26
C ALA A 84 -0.92 -3.35 -7.67
N GLY A 85 -0.11 -2.34 -8.01
CA GLY A 85 -0.12 -1.72 -9.34
C GLY A 85 -1.49 -1.18 -9.74
N VAL A 86 -2.14 -1.81 -10.72
CA VAL A 86 -3.49 -1.40 -11.20
C VAL A 86 -4.63 -1.85 -10.28
N ASP A 87 -4.35 -2.70 -9.30
CA ASP A 87 -5.32 -3.21 -8.35
C ASP A 87 -5.59 -2.20 -7.24
N ARG A 88 -6.46 -1.23 -7.55
CA ARG A 88 -6.74 -0.12 -6.62
C ARG A 88 -7.30 -0.61 -5.30
N TYR A 89 -8.16 -1.64 -5.32
CA TYR A 89 -8.70 -2.20 -4.08
C TYR A 89 -7.59 -2.78 -3.20
N LEU A 90 -6.71 -3.62 -3.78
CA LEU A 90 -5.59 -4.20 -3.04
C LEU A 90 -4.65 -3.12 -2.48
N ALA A 91 -4.40 -2.05 -3.24
CA ALA A 91 -3.59 -0.92 -2.78
C ALA A 91 -4.24 -0.22 -1.57
N GLY A 92 -5.54 0.08 -1.63
CA GLY A 92 -6.28 0.70 -0.52
C GLY A 92 -6.36 -0.20 0.71
N TYR A 93 -6.58 -1.50 0.50
CA TYR A 93 -6.55 -2.50 1.57
C TYR A 93 -5.18 -2.56 2.24
N ALA A 94 -4.10 -2.59 1.47
CA ALA A 94 -2.75 -2.58 2.00
C ALA A 94 -2.47 -1.32 2.85
N ARG A 95 -2.93 -0.14 2.42
CA ARG A 95 -2.79 1.12 3.21
C ARG A 95 -3.58 1.08 4.52
N PHE A 96 -4.78 0.51 4.51
CA PHE A 96 -5.56 0.29 5.74
C PHE A 96 -4.77 -0.59 6.73
N ARG A 97 -4.17 -1.68 6.24
CA ARG A 97 -3.41 -2.63 7.10
C ARG A 97 -2.05 -2.12 7.53
N GLU A 98 -1.40 -1.29 6.72
CA GLU A 98 -0.22 -0.54 7.13
C GLU A 98 -0.53 0.35 8.34
N ALA A 99 -1.64 1.10 8.30
CA ALA A 99 -2.04 1.96 9.41
C ALA A 99 -2.32 1.15 10.68
N GLU A 100 -3.01 0.01 10.54
CA GLU A 100 -3.28 -0.89 11.66
C GLU A 100 -1.98 -1.42 12.29
N ALA A 101 -1.06 -1.92 11.47
CA ALA A 101 0.24 -2.41 11.94
C ALA A 101 1.06 -1.30 12.63
N LEU A 102 1.08 -0.09 12.06
CA LEU A 102 1.77 1.07 12.67
C LEU A 102 1.22 1.40 14.05
N LEU A 103 -0.10 1.33 14.23
CA LEU A 103 -0.73 1.59 15.52
C LEU A 103 -0.42 0.50 16.55
N GLN A 104 -0.40 -0.77 16.12
CA GLN A 104 -0.05 -1.91 16.99
C GLN A 104 1.38 -1.84 17.50
N VAL A 105 2.34 -1.50 16.62
CA VAL A 105 3.77 -1.39 17.00
C VAL A 105 4.14 -0.03 17.61
N LYS A 106 3.15 0.85 17.85
CA LYS A 106 3.36 2.24 18.31
C LYS A 106 4.34 3.03 17.43
N GLY A 107 4.27 2.80 16.12
CA GLY A 107 5.05 3.49 15.10
C GLY A 107 4.58 4.92 14.85
N SER A 108 4.98 5.49 13.71
CA SER A 108 4.64 6.87 13.34
C SER A 108 3.13 7.08 13.21
N ARG A 109 2.54 7.80 14.17
CA ARG A 109 1.12 8.18 14.17
C ARG A 109 0.74 9.05 12.97
N THR A 110 1.65 9.92 12.53
CA THR A 110 1.46 10.75 11.33
C THR A 110 1.32 9.87 10.08
N ARG A 111 2.23 8.89 9.92
CA ARG A 111 2.17 7.95 8.79
C ARG A 111 0.91 7.08 8.84
N ALA A 112 0.49 6.63 10.03
CA ALA A 112 -0.76 5.90 10.19
C ALA A 112 -1.97 6.74 9.76
N ALA A 113 -1.99 8.03 10.08
CA ALA A 113 -3.05 8.94 9.65
C ALA A 113 -3.09 9.14 8.13
N GLU A 114 -1.92 9.27 7.48
CA GLU A 114 -1.83 9.34 6.02
C GLU A 114 -2.33 8.06 5.35
N ALA A 115 -1.90 6.89 5.85
CA ALA A 115 -2.32 5.59 5.32
C ALA A 115 -3.84 5.37 5.48
N ILE A 116 -4.44 5.80 6.61
CA ILE A 116 -5.90 5.85 6.79
C ILE A 116 -6.57 6.74 5.74
N ALA A 117 -6.04 7.94 5.49
CA ALA A 117 -6.60 8.86 4.52
C ALA A 117 -6.53 8.29 3.08
N GLU A 118 -5.42 7.68 2.70
CA GLU A 118 -5.24 7.02 1.39
C GLU A 118 -6.20 5.82 1.21
N ALA A 119 -6.39 5.01 2.26
CA ALA A 119 -7.34 3.91 2.24
C ALA A 119 -8.79 4.41 2.11
N ALA A 120 -9.15 5.49 2.83
CA ALA A 120 -10.46 6.11 2.76
C ALA A 120 -10.75 6.73 1.37
N GLU A 121 -9.78 7.44 0.78
CA GLU A 121 -9.88 7.98 -0.59
C GLU A 121 -10.14 6.84 -1.59
N THR A 122 -9.39 5.74 -1.46
CA THR A 122 -9.54 4.57 -2.32
C THR A 122 -10.91 3.92 -2.15
N ALA A 123 -11.37 3.74 -0.91
CA ALA A 123 -12.67 3.15 -0.63
C ALA A 123 -13.82 4.00 -1.19
N ALA A 124 -13.75 5.33 -1.05
CA ALA A 124 -14.73 6.26 -1.61
C ALA A 124 -14.73 6.20 -3.15
N ALA A 125 -13.55 6.25 -3.78
CA ALA A 125 -13.42 6.22 -5.24
C ALA A 125 -13.93 4.91 -5.87
N LEU A 126 -13.89 3.80 -5.13
CA LEU A 126 -14.35 2.48 -5.58
C LEU A 126 -15.77 2.13 -5.12
N GLY A 127 -16.39 2.95 -4.26
CA GLY A 127 -17.65 2.57 -3.58
C GLY A 127 -17.50 1.33 -2.67
N ALA A 128 -16.29 1.06 -2.17
CA ALA A 128 -15.99 -0.12 -1.37
C ALA A 128 -16.42 0.09 0.09
N ALA A 129 -17.73 0.02 0.35
CA ALA A 129 -18.33 0.27 1.67
C ALA A 129 -17.65 -0.51 2.82
N PRO A 130 -17.34 -1.83 2.68
CA PRO A 130 -16.69 -2.55 3.77
C PRO A 130 -15.30 -2.02 4.14
N LEU A 131 -14.54 -1.52 3.16
CA LEU A 131 -13.22 -0.93 3.42
C LEU A 131 -13.36 0.44 4.06
N ALA A 132 -14.35 1.24 3.64
CA ALA A 132 -14.63 2.54 4.23
C ALA A 132 -15.01 2.43 5.71
N GLU A 133 -15.90 1.47 6.05
CA GLU A 133 -16.33 1.21 7.42
C GLU A 133 -15.17 0.79 8.32
N ARG A 134 -14.37 -0.19 7.90
CA ARG A 134 -13.18 -0.64 8.65
C ARG A 134 -12.17 0.48 8.86
N THR A 135 -11.92 1.28 7.82
CA THR A 135 -11.01 2.42 7.87
C THR A 135 -11.50 3.49 8.86
N SER A 136 -12.79 3.81 8.82
CA SER A 136 -13.43 4.75 9.74
C SER A 136 -13.39 4.25 11.19
N ALA A 137 -13.68 2.97 11.42
CA ALA A 137 -13.61 2.34 12.72
C ALA A 137 -12.17 2.39 13.30
N LEU A 138 -11.16 2.08 12.49
CA LEU A 138 -9.76 2.18 12.91
C LEU A 138 -9.38 3.62 13.29
N ALA A 139 -9.75 4.59 12.46
CA ALA A 139 -9.53 6.01 12.72
C ALA A 139 -10.17 6.46 14.05
N GLY A 140 -11.42 6.04 14.29
CA GLY A 140 -12.15 6.30 15.53
C GLY A 140 -11.45 5.72 16.76
N ARG A 141 -11.07 4.43 16.73
CA ARG A 141 -10.33 3.77 17.82
C ARG A 141 -9.00 4.44 18.11
N ALA A 142 -8.29 4.85 17.07
CA ALA A 142 -7.01 5.53 17.18
C ALA A 142 -7.14 7.01 17.57
N ARG A 143 -8.36 7.56 17.65
CA ARG A 143 -8.63 9.02 17.76
C ARG A 143 -7.87 9.82 16.71
N ILE A 144 -7.72 9.25 15.53
CA ILE A 144 -7.17 9.91 14.36
C ILE A 144 -8.36 10.47 13.63
N THR A 145 -8.48 11.80 13.61
CA THR A 145 -9.34 12.43 12.61
C THR A 145 -8.59 12.29 11.29
N PRO A 146 -9.14 11.58 10.28
CA PRO A 146 -8.57 11.60 8.94
C PRO A 146 -8.74 13.03 8.46
N ARG A 147 -7.74 13.87 8.74
CA ARG A 147 -7.64 15.16 8.12
C ARG A 147 -7.35 14.82 6.66
N PRO A 148 -8.16 15.23 5.68
CA PRO A 148 -7.65 15.24 4.30
C PRO A 148 -6.33 15.99 4.40
N ALA A 149 -5.21 15.33 4.09
CA ALA A 149 -3.91 15.94 4.27
C ALA A 149 -3.96 17.31 3.58
N PRO A 150 -3.90 18.43 4.32
CA PRO A 150 -3.85 19.72 3.68
C PRO A 150 -2.38 19.96 3.41
N ALA A 151 -1.95 19.53 2.24
CA ALA A 151 -0.91 20.19 1.50
C ALA A 151 -1.55 20.66 0.19
N ALA A 152 -1.11 21.81 -0.31
CA ALA A 152 -1.69 22.49 -1.46
C ALA A 152 -2.16 21.48 -2.54
N HIS A 153 -3.41 21.61 -2.97
CA HIS A 153 -3.99 20.86 -4.09
C HIS A 153 -4.22 19.34 -3.88
N GLY A 154 -4.31 18.84 -2.64
CA GLY A 154 -4.79 17.47 -2.36
C GLY A 154 -3.73 16.37 -2.49
N LEU A 155 -2.46 16.73 -2.30
CA LEU A 155 -1.33 15.80 -2.33
C LEU A 155 -1.02 15.24 -0.93
N THR A 156 -0.55 13.99 -0.87
CA THR A 156 0.05 13.40 0.34
C THR A 156 1.42 14.01 0.64
N ALA A 157 1.94 13.88 1.86
CA ALA A 157 3.27 14.41 2.23
C ALA A 157 4.39 13.90 1.30
N ARG A 158 4.35 12.60 0.96
CA ARG A 158 5.31 11.99 0.02
C ARG A 158 5.15 12.52 -1.40
N GLU A 159 3.92 12.76 -1.84
CA GLU A 159 3.66 13.38 -3.15
C GLU A 159 4.10 14.85 -3.19
N THR A 160 3.98 15.59 -2.09
CA THR A 160 4.50 16.96 -1.96
C THR A 160 6.03 16.99 -2.04
N GLU A 161 6.71 16.09 -1.33
CA GLU A 161 8.17 15.94 -1.40
C GLU A 161 8.62 15.61 -2.84
N ILE A 162 7.95 14.67 -3.50
CA ILE A 162 8.23 14.32 -4.90
C ILE A 162 7.93 15.49 -5.84
N LEU A 163 6.85 16.25 -5.62
CA LEU A 163 6.53 17.44 -6.42
C LEU A 163 7.62 18.51 -6.30
N ALA A 164 8.21 18.71 -5.13
CA ALA A 164 9.34 19.63 -4.94
C ALA A 164 10.58 19.19 -5.74
N LEU A 165 10.92 17.90 -5.70
CA LEU A 165 12.02 17.37 -6.51
C LEU A 165 11.76 17.47 -8.03
N VAL A 166 10.50 17.32 -8.45
CA VAL A 166 10.07 17.59 -9.84
C VAL A 166 10.25 19.08 -10.18
N GLY A 167 9.93 19.99 -9.25
CA GLY A 167 10.16 21.43 -9.38
C GLY A 167 11.62 21.80 -9.58
N ARG A 168 12.53 21.09 -8.89
CA ARG A 168 13.99 21.18 -9.07
C ARG A 168 14.50 20.59 -10.39
N GLY A 169 13.64 19.98 -11.20
CA GLY A 169 14.01 19.42 -12.50
C GLY A 169 14.62 18.02 -12.47
N LEU A 170 14.62 17.33 -11.33
CA LEU A 170 15.15 15.96 -11.24
C LEU A 170 14.36 15.02 -12.14
N THR A 171 14.97 13.93 -12.60
CA THR A 171 14.35 12.80 -13.30
C THR A 171 13.78 11.78 -12.31
N ASN A 172 12.97 10.83 -12.78
CA ASN A 172 12.46 9.77 -11.91
C ASN A 172 13.57 8.89 -11.34
N ALA A 173 14.72 8.76 -12.03
CA ALA A 173 15.85 7.98 -11.54
C ALA A 173 16.61 8.73 -10.43
N GLU A 174 16.75 10.04 -10.54
CA GLU A 174 17.36 10.87 -9.51
C GLU A 174 16.45 10.98 -8.28
N ILE A 175 15.14 11.17 -8.49
CA ILE A 175 14.14 11.11 -7.40
C ILE A 175 14.22 9.76 -6.68
N ALA A 176 14.32 8.68 -7.43
CA ALA A 176 14.46 7.35 -6.86
C ALA A 176 15.72 7.21 -5.98
N GLY A 177 16.84 7.78 -6.42
CA GLY A 177 18.09 7.82 -5.66
C GLY A 177 17.97 8.65 -4.38
N GLU A 178 17.43 9.86 -4.46
CA GLU A 178 17.25 10.79 -3.33
C GLU A 178 16.32 10.21 -2.26
N LEU A 179 15.29 9.49 -2.71
CA LEU A 179 14.21 9.02 -1.85
C LEU A 179 14.31 7.54 -1.48
N PHE A 180 15.39 6.86 -1.90
CA PHE A 180 15.66 5.43 -1.69
C PHE A 180 14.49 4.52 -2.13
N ILE A 181 13.90 4.80 -3.29
CA ILE A 181 12.81 4.01 -3.90
C ILE A 181 13.20 3.54 -5.30
N SER A 182 12.36 2.73 -5.96
CA SER A 182 12.60 2.37 -7.36
C SER A 182 12.21 3.50 -8.33
N THR A 183 12.87 3.58 -9.50
CA THR A 183 12.49 4.50 -10.59
C THR A 183 11.03 4.32 -11.02
N LYS A 184 10.52 3.09 -10.94
CA LYS A 184 9.12 2.80 -11.24
C LYS A 184 8.19 3.37 -10.18
N THR A 185 8.55 3.28 -8.90
CA THR A 185 7.81 3.88 -7.78
C THR A 185 7.75 5.40 -7.94
N ALA A 186 8.88 6.05 -8.23
CA ALA A 186 8.92 7.49 -8.53
C ALA A 186 8.00 7.85 -9.70
N SER A 187 7.99 7.06 -10.79
CA SER A 187 7.10 7.28 -11.92
C SER A 187 5.62 7.19 -11.56
N VAL A 188 5.21 6.23 -10.73
CA VAL A 188 3.82 6.08 -10.29
C VAL A 188 3.39 7.27 -9.45
N HIS A 189 4.22 7.72 -8.52
CA HIS A 189 3.93 8.92 -7.73
C HIS A 189 3.78 10.16 -8.61
N VAL A 190 4.68 10.37 -9.58
CA VAL A 190 4.56 11.50 -10.52
C VAL A 190 3.26 11.44 -11.33
N SER A 191 2.85 10.26 -11.80
CA SER A 191 1.55 10.10 -12.49
C SER A 191 0.36 10.41 -11.58
N ASN A 192 0.41 10.01 -10.30
CA ASN A 192 -0.64 10.32 -9.33
C ASN A 192 -0.71 11.81 -9.02
N ILE A 193 0.43 12.47 -8.86
CA ILE A 193 0.53 13.92 -8.69
C ILE A 193 -0.15 14.63 -9.86
N LEU A 194 0.21 14.28 -11.11
CA LEU A 194 -0.41 14.89 -12.30
C LEU A 194 -1.93 14.70 -12.31
N ARG A 195 -2.41 13.49 -12.01
CA ARG A 195 -3.85 13.20 -11.92
C ARG A 195 -4.55 14.03 -10.85
N LYS A 196 -3.98 14.10 -9.64
CA LYS A 196 -4.56 14.84 -8.51
C LYS A 196 -4.59 16.35 -8.76
N LEU A 197 -3.57 16.88 -9.43
CA LEU A 197 -3.47 18.29 -9.79
C LEU A 197 -4.21 18.67 -11.09
N GLY A 198 -4.79 17.70 -11.80
CA GLY A 198 -5.43 17.93 -13.11
C GLY A 198 -4.45 18.33 -14.22
N LEU A 199 -3.17 17.98 -14.08
CA LEU A 199 -2.10 18.33 -15.01
C LEU A 199 -1.87 17.20 -16.02
N ARG A 200 -1.45 17.59 -17.22
CA ARG A 200 -1.23 16.68 -18.35
C ARG A 200 0.24 16.34 -18.58
N SER A 201 1.17 17.10 -17.98
CA SER A 201 2.60 16.87 -18.19
C SER A 201 3.45 17.20 -16.96
N ARG A 202 4.60 16.53 -16.87
CA ARG A 202 5.63 16.81 -15.86
C ARG A 202 6.06 18.27 -15.87
N ILE A 203 6.15 18.87 -17.06
CA ILE A 203 6.52 20.28 -17.23
C ILE A 203 5.51 21.19 -16.51
N GLN A 204 4.21 20.90 -16.63
CA GLN A 204 3.18 21.65 -15.89
C GLN A 204 3.32 21.48 -14.37
N ALA A 205 3.66 20.27 -13.90
CA ALA A 205 3.90 20.04 -12.47
C ALA A 205 5.13 20.81 -11.96
N ALA A 206 6.23 20.80 -12.72
CA ALA A 206 7.43 21.56 -12.37
C ALA A 206 7.15 23.07 -12.30
N ALA A 207 6.39 23.62 -13.26
CA ALA A 207 5.99 25.03 -13.26
C ALA A 207 5.04 25.39 -12.11
N LEU A 208 4.21 24.44 -11.64
CA LEU A 208 3.40 24.64 -10.45
C LEU A 208 4.26 24.65 -9.18
N ALA A 209 5.16 23.68 -9.04
CA ALA A 209 6.06 23.56 -7.89
C ALA A 209 6.95 24.81 -7.74
N HIS A 210 7.52 25.31 -8.83
CA HIS A 210 8.39 26.48 -8.81
C HIS A 210 7.66 27.78 -8.39
N ARG A 211 6.37 27.92 -8.75
CA ARG A 211 5.54 29.06 -8.29
C ARG A 211 5.23 28.99 -6.80
N ALA A 212 5.03 27.77 -6.27
CA ALA A 212 4.75 27.55 -4.86
C ALA A 212 5.99 27.79 -3.96
N GLU A 213 7.21 27.69 -4.50
CA GLU A 213 8.46 28.01 -3.80
C GLU A 213 8.74 29.53 -3.71
N GLN A 214 8.06 30.34 -4.53
CA GLN A 214 8.26 31.81 -4.62
C GLN A 214 7.16 32.63 -3.93
N SER A 215 6.16 31.99 -3.33
CA SER A 215 5.03 32.62 -2.63
C SER A 215 5.09 32.35 -1.13
#